data_AF-A0A0L0C486-F1
#
_entry.id   AF-A0A0L0C486-F1
#
_cell.length_a   1.000
_cell.length_b   1.000
_cell.length_c   1.000
_cell.angle_alpha   90.00
_cell.angle_beta   90.00
_cell.angle_gamma   90.00
#
_symmetry.space_group_name_H-M   'P 1'
#
loop_
_entity.id
_entity.type
_entity.pdbx_description
1 polymer ?
#
loop_
_entity_poly.entity_id
_entity_poly.type
_entity_poly.pdbx_seq_one_letter_code
_entity_poly.pdbx_strand_id
1 'polypeptide(L)'
;MAGLKIYNLFFLIITAKSILCQSTQYSAEELKIIDELKISTNIADKLKYSIIENLNIIPQHYITSAANATQYLLKDQTLQDNNKPEILEFKKNLTEYLDKHAPSMANIQASYTAMIDFGQMINHYYELSDNELTPETKLIIELMNKYNCKTIAGNMSDHYEKFLLDVSKMLEENKTHMDKPLLDLYEKLMRASYLSKKMALILKYLIM
;
A
#
# COMPACT_ATOMS: atom_id res chain seq x y z
N MET A 1 4.65 14.21 -7.36
CA MET A 1 5.99 13.56 -7.46
C MET A 1 6.40 12.69 -6.25
N ALA A 2 5.67 12.64 -5.13
CA ALA A 2 6.03 11.78 -3.99
C ALA A 2 5.47 10.34 -4.06
N GLY A 3 4.36 10.13 -4.78
CA GLY A 3 3.64 8.85 -4.87
C GLY A 3 4.44 7.71 -5.51
N LEU A 4 5.10 7.97 -6.65
CA LEU A 4 5.84 6.96 -7.43
C LEU A 4 6.98 6.27 -6.64
N LYS A 5 7.57 6.97 -5.66
CA LYS A 5 8.64 6.43 -4.83
C LYS A 5 8.13 5.57 -3.67
N ILE A 6 6.86 5.67 -3.31
CA ILE A 6 6.27 4.89 -2.21
C ILE A 6 5.89 3.51 -2.72
N TYR A 7 5.17 3.42 -3.83
CA TYR A 7 4.70 2.16 -4.42
C TYR A 7 5.85 1.26 -4.91
N ASN A 8 6.90 1.83 -5.54
CA ASN A 8 8.09 1.07 -5.98
C ASN A 8 8.94 0.55 -4.82
N LEU A 9 8.85 1.16 -3.64
CA LEU A 9 9.58 0.74 -2.45
C LEU A 9 8.83 -0.38 -1.70
N PHE A 10 7.49 -0.32 -1.66
CA PHE A 10 6.65 -1.43 -1.22
C PHE A 10 6.85 -2.65 -2.12
N PHE A 11 6.97 -2.45 -3.44
CA PHE A 11 7.33 -3.51 -4.39
C PHE A 11 8.68 -4.14 -4.02
N LEU A 12 9.75 -3.37 -3.78
CA LEU A 12 11.08 -3.90 -3.42
C LEU A 12 11.12 -4.69 -2.10
N ILE A 13 10.24 -4.36 -1.15
CA ILE A 13 10.25 -4.98 0.18
C ILE A 13 9.33 -6.20 0.24
N ILE A 14 8.18 -6.14 -0.42
CA ILE A 14 7.28 -7.28 -0.57
C ILE A 14 7.90 -8.30 -1.54
N THR A 15 8.63 -7.85 -2.58
CA THR A 15 9.38 -8.74 -3.47
C THR A 15 10.64 -9.33 -2.85
N ALA A 16 11.34 -8.62 -1.96
CA ALA A 16 12.42 -9.23 -1.18
C ALA A 16 11.93 -10.41 -0.31
N LYS A 17 10.66 -10.37 0.14
CA LYS A 17 10.00 -11.52 0.78
C LYS A 17 9.44 -12.54 -0.23
N SER A 18 8.96 -12.14 -1.41
CA SER A 18 8.39 -13.05 -2.40
C SER A 18 9.43 -13.79 -3.26
N ILE A 19 10.67 -13.28 -3.37
CA ILE A 19 11.80 -13.98 -4.00
C ILE A 19 12.26 -15.17 -3.15
N LEU A 20 11.89 -15.23 -1.87
CA LEU A 20 12.16 -16.36 -0.97
C LEU A 20 11.09 -17.47 -0.98
N CYS A 21 10.16 -17.48 -1.94
CA CYS A 21 9.25 -18.59 -2.26
C CYS A 21 8.30 -19.09 -1.14
N GLN A 22 7.03 -18.66 -1.15
CA GLN A 22 5.81 -19.51 -1.14
C GLN A 22 4.53 -18.68 -0.86
N SER A 23 3.37 -19.20 -1.29
CA SER A 23 2.03 -18.60 -1.14
C SER A 23 1.67 -18.32 0.32
N THR A 24 1.20 -17.10 0.60
CA THR A 24 0.93 -16.57 1.94
C THR A 24 -0.41 -17.04 2.54
N GLN A 25 -0.39 -18.23 3.13
CA GLN A 25 -0.69 -18.27 4.56
C GLN A 25 0.61 -17.82 5.24
N TYR A 26 0.56 -16.98 6.28
CA TYR A 26 1.74 -16.80 7.14
C TYR A 26 2.32 -18.20 7.41
N SER A 27 3.62 -18.37 7.27
CA SER A 27 4.20 -19.67 7.63
C SER A 27 3.86 -19.96 9.10
N ALA A 28 3.76 -21.23 9.49
CA ALA A 28 3.51 -21.57 10.88
C ALA A 28 4.53 -20.91 11.83
N GLU A 29 5.74 -20.63 11.33
CA GLU A 29 6.81 -19.93 12.04
C GLU A 29 6.55 -18.42 12.15
N GLU A 30 6.05 -17.75 11.10
CA GLU A 30 5.69 -16.33 11.16
C GLU A 30 4.48 -16.07 12.08
N LEU A 31 3.46 -16.95 12.05
CA LEU A 31 2.34 -16.87 12.99
C LEU A 31 2.82 -17.03 14.43
N LYS A 32 3.72 -17.98 14.67
CA LYS A 32 4.30 -18.21 15.98
C LYS A 32 5.07 -16.99 16.48
N ILE A 33 5.85 -16.33 15.63
CA ILE A 33 6.56 -15.09 16.00
C ILE A 33 5.57 -13.96 16.34
N ILE A 34 4.50 -13.79 15.55
CA ILE A 34 3.47 -12.78 15.83
C ILE A 34 2.77 -13.08 17.17
N ASP A 35 2.44 -14.34 17.42
CA ASP A 35 1.81 -14.77 18.68
C ASP A 35 2.75 -14.56 19.88
N GLU A 36 4.04 -14.87 19.73
CA GLU A 36 5.08 -14.61 20.74
C GLU A 36 5.21 -13.11 21.04
N LEU A 37 5.24 -12.27 20.01
CA LEU A 37 5.28 -10.80 20.17
C LEU A 37 4.01 -10.26 20.83
N LYS A 38 2.85 -10.83 20.50
CA LYS A 38 1.54 -10.43 21.04
C LYS A 38 1.42 -10.67 22.54
N ILE A 39 2.00 -11.76 23.05
CA ILE A 39 1.97 -12.10 24.48
C ILE A 39 3.20 -11.62 25.24
N SER A 40 4.20 -11.03 24.56
CA SER A 40 5.43 -10.57 25.19
C SER A 40 5.15 -9.47 26.23
N THR A 41 5.86 -9.53 27.35
CA THR A 41 5.86 -8.49 28.38
C THR A 41 6.89 -7.41 28.12
N ASN A 42 7.82 -7.64 27.18
CA ASN A 42 8.86 -6.69 26.79
C ASN A 42 8.26 -5.53 25.99
N ILE A 43 8.60 -4.29 26.36
CA ILE A 43 8.14 -3.08 25.68
C ILE A 43 8.57 -3.07 24.20
N ALA A 44 9.81 -3.47 23.89
CA ALA A 44 10.31 -3.53 22.52
C ALA A 44 9.47 -4.45 21.63
N ASP A 45 9.09 -5.63 22.14
CA ASP A 45 8.27 -6.59 21.41
C ASP A 45 6.83 -6.08 21.23
N LYS A 46 6.25 -5.45 22.26
CA LYS A 46 4.93 -4.82 22.17
C LYS A 46 4.90 -3.70 21.14
N LEU A 47 5.95 -2.88 21.09
CA LEU A 47 6.11 -1.84 20.08
C LEU A 47 6.23 -2.46 18.69
N LYS A 48 7.04 -3.52 18.52
CA LYS A 48 7.18 -4.26 17.25
C LYS A 48 5.84 -4.84 16.80
N TYR A 49 5.08 -5.48 17.70
CA TYR A 49 3.74 -6.00 17.43
C TYR A 49 2.79 -4.88 16.98
N SER A 50 2.72 -3.78 17.73
CA SER A 50 1.86 -2.64 17.41
C SER A 50 2.17 -2.03 16.04
N ILE A 51 3.46 -1.91 15.69
CA ILE A 51 3.88 -1.43 14.36
C ILE A 51 3.40 -2.40 13.27
N ILE A 52 3.54 -3.72 13.45
CA ILE A 52 3.09 -4.74 12.49
C ILE A 52 1.57 -4.69 12.31
N GLU A 53 0.82 -4.69 13.41
CA GLU A 53 -0.64 -4.72 13.40
C GLU A 53 -1.22 -3.47 12.71
N ASN A 54 -0.77 -2.28 13.11
CA ASN A 54 -1.25 -1.03 12.52
C ASN A 54 -0.86 -0.90 11.03
N LEU A 55 0.31 -1.39 10.65
CA LEU A 55 0.74 -1.37 9.26
C LEU A 55 -0.16 -2.25 8.38
N ASN A 56 -0.49 -3.46 8.83
CA ASN A 56 -1.26 -4.44 8.08
C ASN A 56 -2.72 -4.02 7.80
N ILE A 57 -3.31 -3.22 8.69
CA ILE A 57 -4.72 -2.79 8.59
C ILE A 57 -4.93 -1.76 7.47
N ILE A 58 -3.91 -0.96 7.14
CA ILE A 58 -4.04 0.16 6.19
C ILE A 58 -4.51 -0.33 4.80
N PRO A 59 -3.82 -1.22 4.07
CA PRO A 59 -4.27 -1.63 2.73
C PRO A 59 -5.62 -2.35 2.78
N GLN A 60 -5.89 -3.14 3.82
CA GLN A 60 -7.16 -3.84 4.00
C GLN A 60 -8.34 -2.87 4.11
N HIS A 61 -8.13 -1.70 4.74
CA HIS A 61 -9.16 -0.68 4.87
C HIS A 61 -9.58 -0.10 3.51
N TYR A 62 -8.66 0.04 2.55
CA TYR A 62 -8.92 0.69 1.26
C TYR A 62 -9.23 -0.27 0.12
N ILE A 63 -8.88 -1.55 0.25
CA ILE A 63 -9.00 -2.52 -0.83
C ILE A 63 -10.44 -2.67 -1.35
N THR A 64 -11.41 -2.73 -0.44
CA THR A 64 -12.84 -2.83 -0.79
C THR A 64 -13.34 -1.60 -1.52
N SER A 65 -12.90 -0.40 -1.09
CA SER A 65 -13.27 0.85 -1.76
C SER A 65 -12.70 0.92 -3.18
N ALA A 66 -11.44 0.52 -3.35
CA ALA A 66 -10.80 0.45 -4.67
C ALA A 66 -11.48 -0.57 -5.59
N ALA A 67 -11.80 -1.77 -5.07
CA ALA A 67 -12.56 -2.80 -5.79
C ALA A 67 -13.93 -2.29 -6.25
N ASN A 68 -14.68 -1.65 -5.35
CA ASN A 68 -15.99 -1.10 -5.68
C ASN A 68 -15.88 0.00 -6.75
N ALA A 69 -14.93 0.93 -6.61
CA ALA A 69 -14.70 1.97 -7.61
C ALA A 69 -14.38 1.38 -8.99
N THR A 70 -13.52 0.35 -9.05
CA THR A 70 -13.20 -0.35 -10.29
C THR A 70 -14.39 -1.08 -10.89
N GLN A 71 -15.20 -1.76 -10.07
CA GLN A 71 -16.44 -2.41 -10.54
C GLN A 71 -17.42 -1.40 -11.12
N TYR A 72 -17.56 -0.22 -10.51
CA TYR A 72 -18.44 0.82 -11.03
C TYR A 72 -17.90 1.46 -12.30
N LEU A 73 -16.59 1.68 -12.41
CA LEU A 73 -15.93 2.11 -13.65
C LEU A 73 -16.22 1.15 -14.80
N LEU A 74 -16.03 -0.15 -14.58
CA LEU A 74 -16.31 -1.18 -15.59
C LEU A 74 -17.78 -1.23 -16.00
N LYS A 75 -18.71 -0.79 -15.16
CA LYS A 75 -20.15 -0.73 -15.47
C LYS A 75 -20.59 0.63 -16.03
N ASP A 76 -19.70 1.62 -16.13
CA ASP A 76 -20.06 2.92 -16.68
C ASP A 76 -20.35 2.80 -18.19
N GLN A 77 -21.51 3.30 -18.61
CA GLN A 77 -21.97 3.21 -19.99
C GLN A 77 -21.00 3.89 -20.97
N THR A 78 -20.42 5.02 -20.57
CA THR A 78 -19.45 5.78 -21.38
C THR A 78 -18.20 4.96 -21.65
N LEU A 79 -17.79 4.18 -20.65
CA LEU A 79 -16.69 3.26 -20.79
C LEU A 79 -17.11 2.08 -21.68
N GLN A 80 -18.24 1.43 -21.38
CA GLN A 80 -18.75 0.25 -22.09
C GLN A 80 -18.87 0.47 -23.61
N ASP A 81 -19.47 1.59 -24.03
CA ASP A 81 -19.76 1.87 -25.44
C ASP A 81 -18.52 2.27 -26.26
N ASN A 82 -17.38 2.49 -25.60
CA ASN A 82 -16.15 2.94 -26.24
C ASN A 82 -15.18 1.78 -26.49
N ASN A 83 -14.86 1.57 -27.77
CA ASN A 83 -14.00 0.49 -28.28
C ASN A 83 -12.64 0.98 -28.78
N LYS A 84 -12.23 2.20 -28.44
CA LYS A 84 -10.91 2.71 -28.82
C LYS A 84 -9.80 1.91 -28.12
N PRO A 85 -8.63 1.69 -28.75
CA PRO A 85 -7.57 0.83 -28.20
C PRO A 85 -7.15 1.18 -26.76
N GLU A 86 -6.90 2.46 -26.48
CA GLU A 86 -6.50 2.93 -25.14
C GLU A 86 -7.57 2.67 -24.07
N ILE A 87 -8.85 2.76 -24.45
CA ILE A 87 -9.98 2.46 -23.56
C ILE A 87 -10.11 0.95 -23.32
N LEU A 88 -9.88 0.13 -24.34
CA LEU A 88 -9.88 -1.33 -24.21
C LEU A 88 -8.75 -1.81 -23.31
N GLU A 89 -7.56 -1.21 -23.43
CA GLU A 89 -6.43 -1.47 -22.53
C GLU A 89 -6.75 -1.07 -21.09
N PHE A 90 -7.36 0.10 -20.89
CA PHE A 90 -7.81 0.52 -19.57
C PHE A 90 -8.83 -0.45 -18.95
N LYS A 91 -9.85 -0.88 -19.73
CA LYS A 91 -10.83 -1.90 -19.30
C LYS A 91 -10.15 -3.22 -18.91
N LYS A 92 -9.15 -3.64 -19.68
CA LYS A 92 -8.36 -4.84 -19.39
C LYS A 92 -7.63 -4.70 -18.05
N ASN A 93 -6.95 -3.58 -17.82
CA ASN A 93 -6.24 -3.32 -16.56
C ASN A 93 -7.18 -3.31 -15.35
N LEU A 94 -8.37 -2.70 -15.49
CA LEU A 94 -9.42 -2.72 -14.46
C LEU A 94 -9.91 -4.14 -14.16
N THR A 95 -10.09 -4.95 -15.20
CA THR A 95 -10.54 -6.35 -15.06
C THR A 95 -9.47 -7.19 -14.36
N GLU A 96 -8.21 -7.08 -14.79
CA GLU A 96 -7.08 -7.76 -14.17
C GLU A 96 -6.92 -7.39 -12.69
N TYR A 97 -7.14 -6.13 -12.33
CA TYR A 97 -7.16 -5.71 -10.93
C TYR A 97 -8.25 -6.43 -10.11
N LEU A 98 -9.48 -6.54 -10.64
CA LEU A 98 -10.58 -7.23 -9.94
C LEU A 98 -10.35 -8.73 -9.81
N ASP A 99 -9.80 -9.36 -10.84
CA ASP A 99 -9.51 -10.80 -10.82
C ASP A 99 -8.45 -11.13 -9.75
N LYS A 100 -7.46 -10.26 -9.57
CA LYS A 100 -6.48 -10.35 -8.47
C LYS A 100 -7.06 -9.99 -7.10
N HIS A 101 -8.14 -9.21 -7.06
CA HIS A 101 -8.83 -8.81 -5.84
C HIS A 101 -9.74 -9.91 -5.26
N ALA A 102 -10.44 -10.68 -6.09
CA ALA A 102 -11.39 -11.69 -5.62
C ALA A 102 -10.82 -12.70 -4.58
N PRO A 103 -9.53 -13.10 -4.63
CA PRO A 103 -8.91 -13.95 -3.61
C PRO A 103 -8.27 -13.22 -2.41
N SER A 104 -8.16 -11.88 -2.43
CA SER A 104 -7.16 -11.15 -1.62
C SER A 104 -7.63 -10.63 -0.25
N MET A 105 -8.93 -10.69 0.07
CA MET A 105 -9.44 -10.12 1.34
C MET A 105 -8.93 -10.81 2.61
N ALA A 106 -8.45 -12.05 2.52
CA ALA A 106 -7.89 -12.79 3.67
C ALA A 106 -6.37 -12.64 3.81
N ASN A 107 -5.68 -12.11 2.80
CA ASN A 107 -4.22 -12.12 2.72
C ASN A 107 -3.67 -10.69 2.63
N ILE A 108 -2.87 -10.31 3.63
CA ILE A 108 -2.27 -8.98 3.73
C ILE A 108 -1.36 -8.67 2.54
N GLN A 109 -0.52 -9.62 2.11
CA GLN A 109 0.33 -9.43 0.93
C GLN A 109 -0.50 -9.18 -0.32
N ALA A 110 -1.56 -9.97 -0.51
CA ALA A 110 -2.47 -9.79 -1.64
C ALA A 110 -3.18 -8.43 -1.58
N SER A 111 -3.53 -7.96 -0.37
CA SER A 111 -4.10 -6.61 -0.17
C SER A 111 -3.12 -5.50 -0.55
N TYR A 112 -1.84 -5.64 -0.18
CA TYR A 112 -0.79 -4.71 -0.61
C TYR A 112 -0.59 -4.72 -2.11
N THR A 113 -0.44 -5.89 -2.72
CA THR A 113 -0.25 -6.01 -4.17
C THR A 113 -1.42 -5.40 -4.93
N ALA A 114 -2.66 -5.68 -4.51
CA ALA A 114 -3.84 -5.06 -5.12
C ALA A 114 -3.80 -3.53 -5.02
N MET A 115 -3.50 -2.97 -3.85
CA MET A 115 -3.46 -1.51 -3.68
C MET A 115 -2.28 -0.85 -4.43
N ILE A 116 -1.17 -1.57 -4.63
CA ILE A 116 -0.07 -1.12 -5.48
C ILE A 116 -0.51 -1.08 -6.94
N ASP A 117 -1.09 -2.16 -7.45
CA ASP A 117 -1.57 -2.25 -8.83
C ASP A 117 -2.61 -1.14 -9.11
N PHE A 118 -3.54 -0.94 -8.17
CA PHE A 118 -4.53 0.15 -8.23
C PHE A 118 -3.88 1.53 -8.28
N GLY A 119 -2.92 1.80 -7.37
CA GLY A 119 -2.20 3.06 -7.32
C GLY A 119 -1.37 3.34 -8.58
N GLN A 120 -0.70 2.32 -9.12
CA GLN A 120 0.08 2.42 -10.35
C GLN A 120 -0.81 2.73 -11.57
N MET A 121 -1.93 2.01 -11.69
CA MET A 121 -2.90 2.24 -12.76
C MET A 121 -3.44 3.68 -12.73
N ILE A 122 -3.80 4.19 -11.55
CA ILE A 122 -4.27 5.57 -11.40
C ILE A 122 -3.17 6.56 -11.76
N ASN A 123 -1.99 6.42 -11.17
CA ASN A 123 -0.89 7.37 -11.36
C ASN A 123 -0.46 7.46 -12.82
N HIS A 124 -0.47 6.34 -13.56
CA HIS A 124 -0.14 6.33 -14.98
C HIS A 124 -0.87 7.43 -15.76
N TYR A 125 -2.19 7.60 -15.54
CA TYR A 125 -2.98 8.59 -16.25
C TYR A 125 -2.87 10.00 -15.65
N TYR A 126 -2.78 10.14 -14.32
CA TYR A 126 -2.68 11.47 -13.68
C TYR A 126 -1.29 12.10 -13.79
N GLU A 127 -0.27 11.34 -14.17
CA GLU A 127 1.11 11.83 -14.35
C GLU A 127 1.49 12.08 -15.81
N LEU A 128 0.56 11.86 -16.77
CA LEU A 128 0.75 12.24 -18.16
C LEU A 128 0.99 13.75 -18.28
N SER A 129 1.98 14.12 -19.10
CA SER A 129 2.25 15.50 -19.48
C SER A 129 1.20 16.02 -20.48
N ASP A 130 1.08 17.34 -20.63
CA ASP A 130 0.08 17.95 -21.51
C ASP A 130 0.15 17.45 -22.97
N ASN A 131 1.36 17.10 -23.44
CA ASN A 131 1.62 16.54 -24.76
C ASN A 131 1.28 15.03 -24.89
N GLU A 132 1.05 14.33 -23.77
CA GLU A 132 0.63 12.93 -23.73
C GLU A 132 -0.89 12.78 -23.54
N LEU A 133 -1.61 13.88 -23.29
CA LEU A 133 -3.06 13.87 -23.11
C LEU A 133 -3.81 13.75 -24.45
N THR A 134 -4.37 12.58 -24.71
CA THR A 134 -5.31 12.30 -25.79
C THR A 134 -6.76 12.55 -25.32
N PRO A 135 -7.74 12.66 -26.24
CA PRO A 135 -9.16 12.67 -25.86
C PRO A 135 -9.56 11.48 -24.99
N GLU A 136 -8.98 10.31 -25.24
CA GLU A 136 -9.26 9.06 -24.53
C GLU A 136 -8.67 9.08 -23.11
N THR A 137 -7.42 9.53 -22.93
CA THR A 137 -6.84 9.62 -21.58
C THR A 137 -7.53 10.68 -20.73
N LYS A 138 -8.01 11.78 -21.34
CA LYS A 138 -8.87 12.76 -20.66
C LYS A 138 -10.19 12.14 -20.20
N LEU A 139 -10.86 11.37 -21.05
CA LEU A 139 -12.07 10.63 -20.68
C LEU A 139 -11.79 9.65 -19.51
N ILE A 140 -10.68 8.92 -19.56
CA ILE A 140 -10.28 8.00 -18.47
C ILE A 140 -10.11 8.77 -17.16
N ILE A 141 -9.43 9.92 -17.18
CA ILE A 141 -9.24 10.79 -16.00
C ILE A 141 -10.58 11.29 -15.47
N GLU A 142 -11.49 11.73 -16.34
CA GLU A 142 -12.84 12.17 -15.96
C GLU A 142 -13.63 11.06 -15.27
N LEU A 143 -13.59 9.84 -15.83
CA LEU A 143 -14.23 8.68 -15.22
C LEU A 143 -13.59 8.30 -13.87
N MET A 144 -12.26 8.30 -13.77
CA MET A 144 -11.57 8.06 -12.49
C MET A 144 -11.90 9.09 -11.43
N ASN A 145 -12.06 10.36 -11.81
CA ASN A 145 -12.53 11.43 -10.93
C ASN A 145 -13.98 11.17 -10.47
N LYS A 146 -14.88 10.82 -11.40
CA LYS A 146 -16.29 10.50 -11.11
C LYS A 146 -16.43 9.39 -10.06
N TYR A 147 -15.56 8.38 -10.11
CA TYR A 147 -15.57 7.26 -9.17
C TYR A 147 -14.56 7.40 -8.02
N ASN A 148 -14.04 8.61 -7.77
CA ASN A 148 -13.18 8.95 -6.63
C ASN A 148 -11.89 8.10 -6.51
N CYS A 149 -11.36 7.59 -7.62
CA CYS A 149 -10.20 6.71 -7.63
C CYS A 149 -8.96 7.39 -7.01
N LYS A 150 -8.69 8.63 -7.41
CA LYS A 150 -7.59 9.45 -6.85
C LYS A 150 -7.77 9.73 -5.36
N THR A 151 -9.00 9.97 -4.91
CA THR A 151 -9.31 10.21 -3.49
C THR A 151 -9.02 8.95 -2.66
N ILE A 152 -9.37 7.77 -3.16
CA ILE A 152 -9.06 6.50 -2.47
C ILE A 152 -7.54 6.33 -2.31
N ALA A 153 -6.78 6.53 -3.38
CA ALA A 153 -5.31 6.44 -3.34
C ALA A 153 -4.68 7.51 -2.44
N GLY A 154 -5.21 8.74 -2.46
CA GLY A 154 -4.79 9.85 -1.60
C GLY A 154 -5.02 9.55 -0.12
N ASN A 155 -6.24 9.15 0.24
CA ASN A 155 -6.59 8.82 1.62
C ASN A 155 -5.72 7.70 2.20
N MET A 156 -5.37 6.70 1.39
CA MET A 156 -4.44 5.65 1.82
C MET A 156 -3.04 6.22 2.10
N SER A 157 -2.55 7.12 1.25
CA SER A 157 -1.26 7.81 1.47
C SER A 157 -1.28 8.60 2.79
N ASP A 158 -2.35 9.35 3.03
CA ASP A 158 -2.52 10.13 4.27
C ASP A 158 -2.56 9.22 5.50
N HIS A 159 -3.17 8.03 5.39
CA HIS A 159 -3.19 7.04 6.46
C HIS A 159 -1.78 6.49 6.77
N TYR A 160 -0.94 6.29 5.76
CA TYR A 160 0.47 5.92 5.96
C TYR A 160 1.28 7.05 6.62
N GLU A 161 1.04 8.31 6.24
CA GLU A 161 1.69 9.44 6.88
C GLU A 161 1.30 9.54 8.36
N LYS A 162 0.01 9.39 8.67
CA LYS A 162 -0.48 9.34 10.04
C LYS A 162 0.14 8.19 10.82
N PHE A 163 0.17 6.98 10.24
CA PHE A 163 0.83 5.83 10.84
C PHE A 163 2.28 6.13 11.20
N LEU A 164 3.06 6.78 10.32
CA LEU A 164 4.44 7.14 10.62
C LEU A 164 4.58 8.16 11.75
N LEU A 165 3.65 9.12 11.84
CA LEU A 165 3.61 10.07 12.94
C LEU A 165 3.32 9.35 14.26
N ASP A 166 2.35 8.45 14.26
CA ASP A 166 1.96 7.65 15.42
C ASP A 166 3.11 6.74 15.87
N VAL A 167 3.80 6.06 14.94
CA VAL A 167 5.00 5.27 15.24
C VAL A 167 6.12 6.13 15.81
N SER A 168 6.41 7.28 15.20
CA SER A 168 7.47 8.18 15.68
C SER A 168 7.19 8.68 17.10
N LYS A 169 5.93 9.03 17.38
CA LYS A 169 5.48 9.43 18.72
C LYS A 169 5.62 8.28 19.73
N MET A 170 5.17 7.09 19.35
CA MET A 170 5.25 5.90 20.19
C MET A 170 6.70 5.53 20.55
N LEU A 171 7.63 5.65 19.59
CA LEU A 171 9.06 5.43 19.83
C LEU A 171 9.65 6.50 20.75
N GLU A 172 9.32 7.78 20.54
CA GLU A 172 9.80 8.86 21.41
C GLU A 172 9.31 8.69 22.86
N GLU A 173 8.03 8.36 23.06
CA GLU A 173 7.43 8.14 24.38
C GLU A 173 8.08 6.97 25.15
N ASN A 174 8.63 5.97 24.44
CA ASN A 174 9.21 4.78 25.03
C ASN A 174 10.74 4.75 24.99
N LYS A 175 11.39 5.85 24.56
CA LYS A 175 12.82 5.89 24.22
C LYS A 175 13.75 5.37 25.32
N THR A 176 13.42 5.61 26.59
CA THR A 176 14.22 5.16 27.74
C THR A 176 14.14 3.65 28.00
N HIS A 177 13.17 2.97 27.38
CA HIS A 177 12.89 1.55 27.54
C HIS A 177 13.14 0.75 26.25
N MET A 178 13.60 1.42 25.18
CA MET A 178 13.92 0.80 23.91
C MET A 178 15.29 0.13 23.96
N ASP A 179 15.41 -0.99 23.24
CA ASP A 179 16.69 -1.61 22.95
C ASP A 179 17.45 -0.83 21.87
N LYS A 180 18.72 -1.19 21.65
CA LYS A 180 19.56 -0.53 20.66
C LYS A 180 18.97 -0.58 19.24
N PRO A 181 18.42 -1.70 18.74
CA PRO A 181 17.73 -1.76 17.45
C PRO A 181 16.60 -0.74 17.27
N LEU A 182 15.71 -0.59 18.26
CA LEU A 182 14.61 0.37 18.20
C LEU A 182 15.08 1.83 18.28
N LEU A 183 16.12 2.11 19.10
CA LEU A 183 16.75 3.42 19.15
C LEU A 183 17.36 3.80 17.80
N ASP A 184 18.08 2.87 17.17
CA ASP A 184 18.67 3.05 15.84
C ASP A 184 17.59 3.30 14.76
N LEU A 185 16.45 2.60 14.86
CA LEU A 185 15.30 2.84 13.97
C LEU A 185 14.76 4.26 14.17
N TYR A 186 14.51 4.66 15.42
CA TYR A 186 13.97 5.97 15.77
C TYR A 186 14.85 7.11 15.23
N GLU A 187 16.17 7.05 15.47
CA GLU A 187 17.09 8.06 14.96
C GLU A 187 17.08 8.16 13.43
N LYS A 188 17.00 7.03 12.73
CA LYS A 188 16.92 7.00 11.26
C LYS A 188 15.60 7.57 10.75
N LEU A 189 14.48 7.30 11.44
CA LEU A 189 13.17 7.85 11.10
C LEU A 189 13.14 9.37 11.23
N MET A 190 13.73 9.92 12.30
CA MET A 190 13.79 11.37 12.53
C MET A 190 14.63 12.11 11.49
N ARG A 191 15.64 11.45 10.91
CA ARG A 191 16.51 12.03 9.85
C ARG A 191 15.95 11.84 8.44
N ALA A 192 14.96 10.98 8.25
CA ALA A 192 14.41 10.71 6.93
C ALA A 192 13.36 11.77 6.53
N SER A 193 13.52 12.37 5.35
CA SER A 193 12.65 13.45 4.86
C SER A 193 11.45 12.98 4.04
N TYR A 194 11.46 11.75 3.53
CA TYR A 194 10.43 11.25 2.61
C TYR A 194 9.68 10.05 3.19
N LEU A 195 8.36 10.00 2.98
CA LEU A 195 7.47 8.90 3.37
C LEU A 195 8.03 7.54 2.94
N SER A 196 8.44 7.40 1.68
CA SER A 196 9.05 6.17 1.17
C SER A 196 10.26 5.75 2.00
N LYS A 197 11.23 6.64 2.23
CA LYS A 197 12.44 6.33 3.01
C LYS A 197 12.09 5.90 4.44
N LYS A 198 11.11 6.54 5.09
CA LYS A 198 10.63 6.16 6.43
C LYS A 198 10.00 4.76 6.43
N MET A 199 9.15 4.47 5.44
CA MET A 199 8.55 3.14 5.28
C MET A 199 9.60 2.05 5.07
N ALA A 200 10.63 2.27 4.26
CA ALA A 200 11.72 1.31 4.10
C ALA A 200 12.46 1.01 5.41
N LEU A 201 12.66 2.03 6.25
CA LEU A 201 13.31 1.85 7.55
C LEU A 201 12.49 0.98 8.48
N ILE A 202 11.18 1.24 8.59
CA ILE A 202 10.26 0.39 9.38
C ILE A 202 10.31 -1.04 8.87
N LEU A 203 10.12 -1.23 7.57
CA LEU A 203 10.05 -2.57 6.99
C LEU A 203 11.37 -3.34 7.15
N LYS A 204 12.52 -2.67 7.01
CA LYS A 204 13.82 -3.28 7.28
C LYS A 204 13.95 -3.73 8.74
N TYR A 205 13.47 -2.92 9.68
CA TYR A 205 13.46 -3.28 11.11
C TYR A 205 12.54 -4.48 11.39
N LEU A 206 11.40 -4.58 10.71
CA LEU A 206 10.46 -5.69 10.91
C LEU A 206 10.98 -7.04 10.37
N ILE A 207 11.95 -7.03 9.45
CA ILE A 207 12.55 -8.24 8.86
C ILE A 207 13.77 -8.73 9.65
N MET A 208 14.37 -7.85 10.47
CA MET A 208 15.49 -8.18 11.37
C MET A 208 14.99 -8.76 12.70
#